data_AF-A0A5K0VYU8-F1
#
_entry.id   AF-A0A5K0VYU8-F1
#
_cell.length_a   1.000
_cell.length_b   1.000
_cell.length_c   1.000
_cell.angle_alpha   90.00
_cell.angle_beta   90.00
_cell.angle_gamma   90.00
#
_symmetry.space_group_name_H-M   'P 1'
#
loop_
_entity.id
_entity.type
_entity.pdbx_description
1 polymer ?
#
loop_
_entity_poly.entity_id
_entity_poly.type
_entity_poly.pdbx_seq_one_letter_code
_entity_poly.pdbx_strand_id
1 'polypeptide(L)' 'SLTIQDFHCGEGADNSGVVTKMTTLNSSLKISIRNPATLFGIHVSSTPINLIYSEIPIASGE' A
#
# COMPACT_ATOMS: atom_id res chain seq x y z
N SER A 1 5.46 2.73 -10.60
CA SER A 1 5.21 1.29 -10.77
C SER A 1 4.91 0.67 -9.42
N LEU A 2 3.98 -0.29 -9.37
CA LEU A 2 3.73 -1.13 -8.21
C LEU A 2 4.33 -2.51 -8.50
N THR A 3 5.17 -3.00 -7.60
CA THR A 3 5.73 -4.35 -7.67
C THR A 3 5.23 -5.13 -6.46
N ILE A 4 4.53 -6.24 -6.70
CA ILE A 4 4.07 -7.14 -5.65
C ILE A 4 5.09 -8.28 -5.58
N GLN A 5 5.74 -8.44 -4.43
CA GLN A 5 6.70 -9.50 -4.18
C GLN A 5 5.97 -10.74 -3.68
N ASP A 6 5.18 -10.58 -2.61
CA ASP A 6 4.41 -11.65 -2.00
C ASP A 6 2.99 -11.18 -1.73
N PHE A 7 2.00 -12.01 -2.06
CA PHE A 7 0.60 -11.80 -1.70
C PHE A 7 -0.03 -13.13 -1.31
N HIS A 8 -0.41 -13.24 -0.04
CA HIS A 8 -1.03 -14.44 0.52
C HIS A 8 -2.36 -14.08 1.16
N CYS A 9 -3.39 -14.85 0.84
CA CYS A 9 -4.68 -14.80 1.50
C CYS A 9 -4.93 -16.14 2.18
N GLY A 10 -5.31 -16.10 3.45
CA GLY A 10 -5.63 -17.26 4.25
C GLY A 10 -6.92 -17.03 5.01
N GLU A 11 -7.54 -18.13 5.41
CA GLU A 11 -8.75 -18.13 6.25
C GLU A 11 -8.48 -19.02 7.45
N GLY A 12 -8.87 -18.57 8.64
CA GLY A 12 -8.73 -19.30 9.89
C GLY A 12 -9.86 -18.98 10.85
N ALA A 13 -10.02 -19.77 11.91
CA ALA A 13 -10.97 -19.47 12.97
C ALA A 13 -10.25 -18.71 14.10
N ASP A 14 -10.86 -17.65 14.60
CA ASP A 14 -10.38 -17.01 15.82
C ASP A 14 -10.77 -17.84 17.07
N ASN A 15 -10.38 -17.38 18.26
CA ASN A 15 -10.69 -18.06 19.51
C ASN A 15 -12.20 -18.15 19.82
N SER A 16 -13.05 -17.39 19.10
CA SER A 16 -14.51 -17.44 19.22
C SER A 16 -15.16 -18.39 18.20
N GLY A 17 -14.39 -18.96 17.28
CA GLY A 17 -14.87 -19.81 16.19
C GLY A 17 -15.35 -19.02 14.97
N VAL A 18 -15.16 -17.70 14.94
CA VAL A 18 -15.53 -16.84 13.81
C VAL A 18 -14.46 -16.95 12.73
N VAL A 19 -14.91 -17.16 11.49
CA VAL A 19 -14.03 -17.20 10.32
C VAL A 19 -13.41 -15.83 10.11
N THR A 20 -12.10 -15.78 10.24
CA THR A 20 -11.25 -14.60 10.07
C THR A 20 -10.44 -14.76 8.80
N LYS A 21 -10.49 -13.75 7.94
CA LYS A 21 -9.65 -13.68 6.74
C LYS A 21 -8.38 -12.91 7.07
N MET A 22 -7.24 -13.47 6.70
CA MET A 22 -5.92 -12.87 6.90
C MET A 22 -5.28 -12.66 5.53
N THR A 23 -4.70 -11.48 5.33
CA THR A 23 -3.98 -11.15 4.09
C THR A 23 -2.60 -10.62 4.44
N THR A 24 -1.57 -11.19 3.84
CA THR A 24 -0.19 -10.75 3.96
C THR A 24 0.28 -10.24 2.60
N LEU A 25 0.79 -9.02 2.57
CA LEU A 25 1.27 -8.37 1.35
C LEU A 25 2.67 -7.81 1.60
N ASN A 26 3.60 -8.17 0.71
CA ASN A 26 4.89 -7.51 0.55
C ASN A 26 4.93 -6.86 -0.83
N SER A 27 4.93 -5.53 -0.89
CA SER A 27 4.92 -4.79 -2.15
C SER A 27 5.72 -3.50 -2.06
N SER A 28 6.26 -3.06 -3.19
CA SER A 28 7.03 -1.82 -3.32
C SER A 28 6.36 -0.91 -4.36
N LEU A 29 6.13 0.34 -3.97
CA LEU A 29 5.58 1.38 -4.84
C LEU A 29 6.66 2.39 -5.21
N LYS A 30 6.96 2.50 -6.50
CA LYS A 30 7.87 3.52 -7.05
C LYS A 30 7.06 4.62 -7.71
N ILE A 31 7.11 5.82 -7.15
CA ILE A 31 6.51 7.02 -7.75
C ILE A 31 7.58 7.72 -8.60
N SER A 32 7.23 8.11 -9.82
CA SER A 32 8.13 8.83 -10.72
C SER A 32 7.48 10.16 -11.10
N ILE A 33 8.11 11.25 -10.69
CA ILE A 33 7.61 12.61 -10.89
C ILE A 33 8.46 13.26 -11.97
N ARG A 34 7.83 13.78 -13.02
CA ARG A 34 8.50 14.51 -14.09
C ARG A 34 8.15 15.99 -13.99
N ASN A 35 9.17 16.83 -13.84
CA ASN A 35 9.03 18.28 -13.96
C ASN A 35 9.33 18.73 -15.38
N PRO A 36 8.36 19.25 -16.15
CA PRO A 36 8.60 19.81 -17.48
C PRO A 36 9.11 21.26 -17.46
N ALA A 37 9.11 21.95 -16.31
CA ALA A 37 9.55 23.33 -16.23
C ALA A 37 11.09 23.47 -16.39
N THR A 38 11.51 24.48 -17.14
CA THR A 38 12.93 24.74 -17.44
C THR A 38 13.61 25.68 -16.44
N LEU A 39 12.83 26.46 -15.68
CA LEU A 39 13.34 27.53 -14.81
C LEU A 39 12.98 27.37 -13.33
N PHE A 40 12.13 26.40 -12.97
CA PHE A 40 11.67 26.20 -11.60
C PHE A 40 11.75 24.73 -11.19
N GLY A 41 12.19 24.45 -9.96
CA GLY A 41 12.17 23.11 -9.37
C GLY A 41 10.82 22.77 -8.75
N ILE A 42 10.56 21.48 -8.54
CA ILE A 42 9.41 20.99 -7.78
C ILE A 42 9.91 20.55 -6.40
N HIS A 43 9.29 21.05 -5.35
CA HIS A 43 9.44 20.49 -4.01
C HIS A 43 8.51 19.28 -3.90
N VAL A 44 9.09 18.09 -3.74
CA VAL A 44 8.32 16.86 -3.53
C VAL A 44 8.31 16.56 -2.04
N SER A 45 7.12 16.61 -1.44
CA SER A 45 6.87 16.08 -0.10
C SER A 45 6.08 14.78 -0.21
N SER A 46 6.36 13.83 0.68
CA SER A 46 5.55 12.63 0.83
C SER A 46 4.32 12.96 1.68
N THR A 47 3.14 12.66 1.16
CA THR A 47 1.93 12.53 1.99
C THR A 47 1.73 11.05 2.29
N PRO A 48 1.26 10.68 3.49
CA PRO A 48 1.06 9.28 3.85
C PRO A 48 0.26 8.54 2.78
N ILE A 49 0.80 7.43 2.27
CA ILE A 49 0.14 6.56 1.30
C ILE A 49 -0.60 5.47 2.06
N ASN A 50 -1.90 5.35 1.82
CA ASN A 50 -2.73 4.31 2.41
C ASN A 50 -2.83 3.11 1.46
N LEU A 51 -2.58 1.92 1.99
CA LEU A 51 -2.94 0.65 1.39
C LEU A 51 -4.38 0.33 1.78
N ILE A 52 -5.26 0.18 0.79
CA ILE A 52 -6.70 -0.05 1.00
C ILE A 52 -7.07 -1.43 0.47
N TYR A 53 -7.79 -2.19 1.29
CA TYR A 53 -8.39 -3.47 0.91
C TYR A 53 -9.88 -3.44 1.23
N SER A 54 -10.73 -3.71 0.23
CA SER A 54 -12.19 -3.71 0.38
C SER A 54 -12.73 -2.45 1.08
N GLU A 55 -12.25 -1.28 0.66
CA GLU A 55 -12.61 0.05 1.21
C GLU A 55 -12.08 0.34 2.63
N ILE A 56 -11.32 -0.59 3.22
CA ILE A 56 -10.73 -0.43 4.55
C ILE A 56 -9.23 -0.13 4.42
N PRO A 57 -8.70 0.96 5.01
CA PRO A 57 -7.27 1.21 5.08
C PRO A 57 -6.61 0.20 6.02
N ILE A 58 -5.72 -0.64 5.48
CA ILE A 58 -5.05 -1.72 6.21
C ILE A 58 -3.59 -1.41 6.55
N ALA A 59 -2.98 -0.43 5.87
CA ALA A 59 -1.66 0.11 6.21
C ALA A 59 -1.55 1.57 5.75
N SER A 60 -0.73 2.35 6.45
CA SER A 60 -0.30 3.68 6.05
C SER A 60 1.22 3.77 6.13
N GLY A 61 1.84 4.48 5.20
CA GLY A 61 3.30 4.69 5.19
C GLY A 61 3.65 6.10 4.73
N GLU A 62 4.71 6.68 5.27
CA GLU A 62 5.28 7.97 4.85
C GLU A 62 6.46 7.81 3.90
#